data_AF-A0AAV5SVJ0-F1
#
_entry.id   AF-A0AAV5SVJ0-F1
#
_cell.length_a   1.000
_cell.length_b   1.000
_cell.length_c   1.000
_cell.angle_alpha   90.00
_cell.angle_beta   90.00
_cell.angle_gamma   90.00
#
_symmetry.space_group_name_H-M   'P 1'
#
loop_
_entity.id
_entity.type
_entity.pdbx_description
1 polymer ?
#
loop_
_entity_poly.entity_id
_entity_poly.type
_entity_poly.pdbx_seq_one_letter_code
_entity_poly.pdbx_strand_id
1 'polypeptide(L)'
;LFTSIPQLVSGTCYLSQTSSIPRNIVSVIPTISQVGCQILCTADTNCLATMLNSAHTACVLLGAEITEPSSMSCAAPFTTYVKTTNGCVETAPLTTTTSTPSTSTTTT
;
A
#
# COMPACT_ATOMS: atom_id res chain seq x y z
N LEU A 1 -11.50 -7.30 -14.36
CA LEU A 1 -11.26 -7.48 -12.92
C LEU A 1 -9.91 -6.85 -12.59
N PHE A 2 -9.87 -5.72 -11.89
CA PHE A 2 -8.62 -5.17 -11.35
C PHE A 2 -8.50 -5.66 -9.91
N THR A 3 -7.71 -6.71 -9.69
CA THR A 3 -7.40 -7.24 -8.37
C THR A 3 -6.39 -6.31 -7.70
N SER A 4 -6.86 -5.45 -6.79
CA SER A 4 -5.99 -4.74 -5.83
C SER A 4 -5.26 -5.78 -4.99
N ILE A 5 -3.95 -5.96 -5.21
CA ILE A 5 -3.14 -6.92 -4.45
C ILE A 5 -2.83 -6.30 -3.07
N PRO A 6 -3.22 -6.94 -1.96
CA PRO A 6 -2.89 -6.47 -0.62
C PRO A 6 -1.38 -6.57 -0.38
N GLN A 7 -0.79 -5.54 0.22
CA GLN A 7 0.64 -5.52 0.60
C GLN A 7 0.79 -5.68 2.10
N LEU A 8 1.60 -6.66 2.53
CA LEU A 8 1.95 -6.86 3.93
C LEU A 8 3.26 -6.12 4.23
N VAL A 9 3.21 -5.13 5.13
CA VAL A 9 4.37 -4.35 5.57
C VAL A 9 4.40 -4.33 7.09
N SER A 10 5.48 -4.86 7.67
CA SER A 10 5.68 -4.91 9.13
C SER A 10 4.48 -5.48 9.90
N GLY A 11 3.85 -6.54 9.37
CA GLY A 11 2.68 -7.18 9.97
C GLY A 11 1.36 -6.43 9.78
N THR A 12 1.37 -5.31 9.05
CA THR A 12 0.19 -4.50 8.72
C THR A 12 -0.16 -4.66 7.25
N CYS A 13 -1.44 -4.84 6.94
CA CYS A 13 -1.90 -4.92 5.57
C CYS A 13 -2.25 -3.55 5.01
N TYR A 14 -1.90 -3.35 3.75
CA TYR A 14 -2.23 -2.16 2.98
C TYR A 14 -3.00 -2.56 1.75
N LEU A 15 -4.18 -1.98 1.56
CA LEU A 15 -5.05 -2.29 0.44
C LEU A 15 -5.26 -1.03 -0.41
N SER A 16 -5.00 -1.13 -1.72
CA SER A 16 -5.25 -0.03 -2.64
C SER A 16 -6.74 0.18 -2.83
N GLN A 17 -7.20 1.34 -2.39
CA GLN A 17 -8.59 1.77 -2.47
C GLN A 17 -8.63 3.14 -3.15
N THR A 18 -9.48 3.25 -4.18
CA THR A 18 -9.81 4.52 -4.80
C THR A 18 -10.90 5.19 -3.98
N SER A 19 -10.66 6.42 -3.53
CA SER A 19 -11.61 7.21 -2.75
C SER A 19 -11.68 8.64 -3.28
N SER A 20 -12.82 9.27 -3.07
CA SER A 20 -13.03 10.71 -3.30
C SER A 20 -13.29 11.46 -1.99
N ILE A 21 -13.15 10.78 -0.84
CA ILE A 21 -13.38 11.34 0.49
C ILE A 21 -12.06 11.86 1.02
N PRO A 22 -11.91 13.16 1.31
CA PRO A 22 -10.67 13.70 1.85
C PRO A 22 -10.38 13.11 3.23
N ARG A 23 -9.09 12.92 3.51
CA ARG A 23 -8.57 12.46 4.80
C ARG A 23 -7.63 13.51 5.37
N ASN A 24 -7.49 13.54 6.68
CA ASN A 24 -6.57 14.45 7.35
C ASN A 24 -5.12 14.12 6.95
N ILE A 25 -4.33 15.13 6.57
CA ILE A 25 -2.91 14.93 6.28
C ILE A 25 -2.15 14.88 7.60
N VAL A 26 -1.56 13.74 7.90
CA VAL A 26 -0.73 13.53 9.10
C VAL A 26 0.67 14.06 8.84
N SER A 27 1.27 13.69 7.71
CA SER A 27 2.62 14.12 7.34
C SER A 27 2.88 13.96 5.86
N VAL A 28 3.85 14.71 5.33
CA VAL A 28 4.34 14.59 3.95
C VAL A 28 5.84 14.34 3.99
N ILE A 29 6.25 13.20 3.46
CA ILE A 29 7.62 12.70 3.55
C ILE A 29 8.19 12.62 2.13
N PRO A 30 9.35 13.23 1.85
CA PRO A 30 9.99 13.14 0.53
C PRO A 30 10.61 11.75 0.34
N THR A 31 9.76 10.77 0.01
CA THR A 31 10.15 9.40 -0.31
C THR A 31 9.38 8.92 -1.52
N ILE A 32 10.07 8.17 -2.38
CA ILE A 32 9.50 7.58 -3.60
C ILE A 32 9.06 6.13 -3.38
N SER A 33 9.40 5.55 -2.22
CA SER A 33 9.14 4.15 -1.92
C SER A 33 7.78 3.99 -1.23
N GLN A 34 6.86 3.31 -1.90
CA GLN A 34 5.56 2.95 -1.35
C GLN A 34 5.70 2.14 -0.06
N VAL A 35 6.56 1.12 -0.07
CA VAL A 35 6.84 0.29 1.10
C VAL A 35 7.48 1.13 2.21
N GLY A 36 8.41 2.03 1.87
CA GLY A 36 9.01 2.94 2.83
C GLY A 36 7.97 3.84 3.52
N CYS A 37 7.00 4.33 2.76
CA CYS A 37 5.91 5.11 3.33
C CYS A 37 4.97 4.29 4.20
N GLN A 38 4.66 3.06 3.79
CA GLN A 38 3.85 2.14 4.58
C GLN A 38 4.54 1.77 5.90
N ILE A 39 5.87 1.61 5.93
CA ILE A 39 6.62 1.41 7.18
C ILE A 39 6.43 2.60 8.12
N LEU A 40 6.58 3.83 7.61
CA LEU A 40 6.42 5.05 8.41
C LEU A 40 4.98 5.20 8.92
N CYS A 41 4.00 4.89 8.08
CA CYS A 41 2.59 4.85 8.46
C CYS A 41 2.27 3.71 9.45
N THR A 42 2.99 2.59 9.40
CA THR A 42 2.80 1.51 10.36
C THR A 42 3.27 1.94 11.75
N ALA A 43 4.37 2.70 11.81
CA ALA A 43 4.92 3.25 13.04
C ALA A 43 4.07 4.39 13.65
N ASP A 44 3.30 5.13 12.85
CA ASP A 44 2.41 6.19 13.32
C ASP A 44 0.98 5.68 13.55
N THR A 45 0.48 5.80 14.78
CA THR A 45 -0.88 5.37 15.14
C THR A 45 -1.98 6.24 14.53
N ASN A 46 -1.67 7.49 14.18
CA ASN A 46 -2.60 8.40 13.53
C ASN A 46 -2.70 8.16 12.02
N CYS A 47 -1.76 7.38 11.46
CA CYS A 47 -1.77 7.05 10.05
C CYS A 47 -2.67 5.84 9.78
N LEU A 48 -3.72 6.09 8.99
CA LEU A 48 -4.70 5.10 8.57
C LEU A 48 -4.60 4.77 7.09
N ALA A 49 -3.95 5.62 6.29
CA ALA A 49 -3.71 5.36 4.88
C ALA A 49 -2.44 6.09 4.39
N THR A 50 -1.89 5.65 3.27
CA THR A 50 -0.78 6.34 2.59
C THR A 50 -1.13 6.61 1.14
N MET A 51 -0.51 7.64 0.57
CA MET A 51 -0.61 7.96 -0.85
C MET A 51 0.74 8.43 -1.36
N LEU A 52 1.17 7.92 -2.50
CA LEU A 52 2.24 8.55 -3.26
C LEU A 52 1.65 9.63 -4.15
N ASN A 53 2.28 10.80 -4.18
CA ASN A 53 1.96 11.82 -5.17
C ASN A 53 2.14 11.25 -6.59
N SER A 54 1.38 11.74 -7.57
CA SER A 54 1.49 11.32 -8.99
C SER A 54 2.88 11.54 -9.60
N ALA A 55 3.66 12.48 -9.07
CA ALA A 55 5.05 12.69 -9.43
C ALA A 55 6.02 11.70 -8.75
N HIS A 56 5.52 10.85 -7.85
CA HIS A 56 6.29 9.88 -7.06
C HIS A 56 7.46 10.53 -6.27
N THR A 57 7.34 11.82 -5.94
CA THR A 57 8.39 12.59 -5.24
C THR A 57 8.21 12.63 -3.72
N ALA A 58 6.98 12.42 -3.26
CA ALA A 58 6.65 12.43 -1.85
C ALA A 58 5.53 11.44 -1.56
N CYS A 59 5.56 10.91 -0.33
CA CYS A 59 4.46 10.17 0.24
C CYS A 59 3.72 11.02 1.27
N VAL A 60 2.40 10.96 1.22
CA VAL A 60 1.48 11.59 2.14
C VAL A 60 0.93 10.52 3.07
N LEU A 61 1.11 10.72 4.37
CA LEU A 61 0.48 9.93 5.42
C LEU A 61 -0.89 10.57 5.69
N LEU A 62 -1.95 9.78 5.57
CA LEU A 62 -3.32 10.19 5.76
C LEU A 62 -3.90 9.52 7.00
N GLY A 63 -4.67 10.28 7.76
CA GLY A 63 -5.36 9.83 8.97
C GLY A 63 -6.84 9.57 8.72
N ALA A 64 -7.67 9.95 9.69
CA ALA A 64 -9.11 9.82 9.63
C ALA A 64 -9.72 10.54 8.42
N GLU A 65 -10.82 9.97 7.92
CA GLU A 65 -11.67 10.64 6.93
C GLU A 65 -12.28 11.89 7.52
N ILE A 66 -12.35 12.96 6.72
CA ILE A 66 -12.94 14.22 7.13
C ILE A 66 -14.45 14.13 6.81
N THR A 67 -15.25 13.76 7.80
CA THR A 67 -16.71 13.66 7.75
C THR A 67 -17.36 15.01 8.11
N GLU A 68 -17.00 16.09 7.43
CA GLU A 68 -17.78 17.35 7.47
C GLU A 68 -18.83 17.32 6.36
N PRO A 69 -20.09 17.75 6.61
CA PRO A 69 -21.15 17.56 5.64
C PRO A 69 -20.99 18.55 4.48
N SER A 70 -21.02 17.99 3.26
CA SER A 70 -21.65 18.55 2.06
C SER A 70 -20.91 19.47 1.09
N SER A 71 -19.59 19.71 1.19
CA SER A 71 -18.89 20.46 0.11
C SER A 71 -17.42 20.10 -0.19
N MET A 72 -16.78 19.23 0.60
CA MET A 72 -15.40 18.83 0.36
C MET A 72 -15.29 17.37 -0.10
N SER A 73 -15.91 17.00 -1.22
CA SER A 73 -15.45 15.81 -1.93
C SER A 73 -14.27 16.21 -2.83
N CYS A 74 -13.26 15.36 -2.92
CA CYS A 74 -12.21 15.59 -3.89
C CYS A 74 -12.82 15.49 -5.29
N ALA A 75 -12.64 16.53 -6.11
CA ALA A 75 -13.20 16.62 -7.47
C ALA A 75 -12.72 15.46 -8.36
N ALA A 76 -11.53 14.92 -8.09
CA ALA A 76 -11.01 13.72 -8.71
C ALA A 76 -10.83 12.61 -7.67
N PRO A 77 -11.18 11.36 -8.02
CA PRO A 77 -10.85 10.22 -7.19
C PRO A 77 -9.33 10.04 -7.11
N PHE A 78 -8.84 9.62 -5.96
CA PHE A 78 -7.43 9.35 -5.72
C PHE A 78 -7.23 7.93 -5.21
N THR A 79 -6.06 7.36 -5.43
CA THR A 79 -5.70 6.03 -4.92
C THR A 79 -4.94 6.17 -3.60
N THR A 80 -5.47 5.54 -2.55
CA THR A 80 -4.82 5.42 -1.25
C THR A 80 -4.58 3.97 -0.88
N TYR A 81 -3.52 3.72 -0.13
CA TYR A 81 -3.23 2.43 0.49
C TYR A 81 -3.70 2.48 1.95
N VAL A 82 -4.86 1.90 2.21
CA VAL A 82 -5.51 1.94 3.52
C VAL A 82 -4.96 0.82 4.41
N LYS A 83 -4.63 1.17 5.64
CA LYS A 83 -4.23 0.26 6.70
C LYS A 83 -5.42 -0.62 7.06
N THR A 84 -5.28 -1.92 6.87
CA THR A 84 -6.28 -2.92 7.24
C THR A 84 -5.64 -4.02 8.07
N THR A 85 -6.41 -4.61 8.97
CA THR A 85 -6.05 -5.84 9.68
C THR A 85 -6.62 -7.08 9.01
N ASN A 86 -7.54 -6.89 8.05
CA ASN A 86 -8.24 -7.94 7.32
C ASN A 86 -7.93 -7.86 5.82
N GLY A 87 -7.56 -8.98 5.20
CA GLY A 87 -7.46 -9.07 3.75
C GLY A 87 -6.06 -9.19 3.15
N CYS A 88 -4.98 -9.27 3.94
CA CYS A 88 -3.82 -10.01 3.44
C CYS A 88 -4.18 -11.50 3.50
N VAL A 89 -4.69 -12.03 2.40
CA VAL A 89 -4.32 -13.41 2.10
C VAL A 89 -2.81 -13.39 1.99
N GLU A 90 -2.14 -14.08 2.91
CA GLU A 90 -0.74 -14.42 2.80
C GLU A 90 -0.57 -14.96 1.39
N THR A 91 -0.05 -14.13 0.49
CA THR A 91 0.24 -14.60 -0.86
C THR A 91 1.39 -15.53 -0.61
N ALA A 92 1.12 -16.83 -0.64
CA ALA A 92 2.15 -17.87 -0.60
C ALA A 92 3.32 -17.36 -1.45
N PRO A 93 4.56 -17.43 -0.92
CA PRO A 93 5.70 -16.80 -1.56
C PRO A 93 5.68 -17.18 -3.02
N LEU A 94 5.72 -16.18 -3.91
CA LEU A 94 5.84 -16.42 -5.34
C LEU A 94 7.08 -17.30 -5.48
N THR A 95 6.90 -18.62 -5.65
CA THR A 95 7.98 -19.56 -5.86
C THR A 95 8.67 -19.07 -7.10
N THR A 96 9.80 -18.40 -6.87
CA THR A 96 10.74 -18.04 -7.90
C THR A 96 11.21 -19.40 -8.38
N THR A 97 10.69 -19.88 -9.51
CA THR A 97 11.31 -20.96 -10.26
C THR A 97 12.62 -20.40 -10.79
N THR A 98 13.61 -20.33 -9.89
CA THR A 98 15.01 -20.31 -10.26
C THR A 98 15.24 -21.65 -10.94
N SER A 99 15.20 -21.64 -12.27
CA SER A 99 15.62 -22.75 -13.11
C SER A 99 17.12 -22.95 -12.90
N THR A 100 17.49 -23.70 -11.87
CA THR A 100 18.79 -24.37 -11.80
C THR A 100 18.83 -25.41 -12.93
N PRO A 101 19.77 -25.36 -13.88
CA PRO A 101 19.97 -26.46 -14.81
C PRO A 101 20.58 -27.63 -14.04
N SER A 102 19.79 -28.67 -13.75
CA SER A 102 20.32 -29.93 -13.25
C SER A 102 20.93 -30.72 -14.40
N THR A 103 22.25 -30.86 -14.37
CA THR A 103 23.02 -31.79 -15.19
C THR A 103 22.63 -33.23 -14.86
N SER A 104 21.99 -33.94 -15.79
CA SER A 104 21.77 -35.38 -15.67
C SER A 104 23.09 -36.14 -15.90
N THR A 105 23.58 -36.81 -14.85
CA THR A 105 24.53 -37.92 -14.98
C THR A 105 23.75 -39.21 -14.74
N THR A 106 23.53 -40.00 -15.78
CA THR A 106 22.91 -41.33 -15.69
C THR A 106 24.01 -42.39 -15.75
N THR A 107 24.20 -43.10 -14.65
CA THR A 107 24.98 -44.33 -14.57
C THR A 107 24.00 -45.44 -14.19
N THR A 108 23.80 -46.43 -15.07
CA THR A 108 24.02 -47.87 -14.89
C THR A 108 23.40 -48.60 -16.08
#